data_AF-A0A4S4KP83-F1
#
_entry.id   AF-A0A4S4KP83-F1
#
_cell.length_a   1.000
_cell.length_b   1.000
_cell.length_c   1.000
_cell.angle_alpha   90.00
_cell.angle_beta   90.00
_cell.angle_gamma   90.00
#
_symmetry.space_group_name_H-M   'P 1'
#
loop_
_entity.id
_entity.type
_entity.pdbx_description
1 polymer ?
#
loop_
_entity_poly.entity_id
_entity_poly.type
_entity_poly.pdbx_seq_one_letter_code
_entity_poly.pdbx_strand_id
1 'polypeptide(L)'
;MHNVIDSIPLGNAPWKCFSVKYTGEIPQHNPSTWMSQVHEIYYRDPDTVIRQMLDNPKFADGFDPIPRNAFDAKGKQVFSDFMTGNWAWRQADKLAENPNNKGAMLVPVIAGSDKTTVSVGTGQNEYYPLYLSIGNIENRVQRAHRDGLVPIAFLAIPKTGQQYDDDVAYRTFRWQLYHQSLAQIFKSLKPHMETPTILRCPDGHYRQAIYCMGPYIADYPEQALLAGIVQGWCPRCQAVNKDLDDGDSTRRTRELTDILASVYDLKVLHEKHGIHGDIIPFTNDFPNTDIHELLAPDLLHQLIKGTFKDHLVTWVGEYLVIKHGAPAANKIMDDIDRRIAATPPFPGLRHFYEGRRFKQWTGDDSKALMKVYLPAIAGNVPDNMVQAIAAFLNFCYLVRHSTIDHNALTHIEDALTRFYKYREIFTTTGVRLMISLPRQHLMKHYIHLIQEYGAPNGLCSSITESKHIKAVKEPWRRSSCYKALGQMLKTNQRLSKLAATRAHFKTCGMLCGTALSDELHQLLPSELHDELLGEEREVREGDDDVVVDMAKRPHE
;
A
#
# COMPACT_ATOMS: atom_id res chain seq x y z
N MET A 1 10.55 -6.64 33.71
CA MET A 1 10.34 -7.05 32.31
C MET A 1 10.52 -5.91 31.31
N HIS A 2 9.75 -4.81 31.36
CA HIS A 2 9.86 -3.74 30.34
C HIS A 2 11.24 -3.09 30.22
N ASN A 3 11.93 -2.80 31.34
CA ASN A 3 13.28 -2.23 31.31
C ASN A 3 14.29 -3.12 30.55
N VAL A 4 14.13 -4.45 30.66
CA VAL A 4 14.97 -5.43 29.95
C VAL A 4 14.74 -5.35 28.43
N ILE A 5 13.47 -5.23 28.01
CA ILE A 5 13.13 -5.05 26.59
C ILE A 5 13.63 -3.70 26.09
N ASP A 6 13.48 -2.66 26.90
CA ASP A 6 13.90 -1.30 26.56
C ASP A 6 15.44 -1.20 26.43
N SER A 7 16.21 -2.02 27.16
CA SER A 7 17.67 -2.09 27.04
C SER A 7 18.20 -2.91 25.86
N ILE A 8 17.35 -3.64 25.13
CA ILE A 8 17.77 -4.41 23.94
C ILE A 8 18.34 -3.45 22.88
N PRO A 9 19.58 -3.68 22.39
CA PRO A 9 20.19 -2.86 21.34
C PRO A 9 19.69 -3.23 19.94
N LEU A 10 19.31 -4.50 19.72
CA LEU A 10 18.83 -5.02 18.43
C LEU A 10 17.47 -4.42 18.04
N GLY A 11 17.32 -4.04 16.77
CA GLY A 11 16.07 -3.45 16.25
C GLY A 11 15.71 -2.10 16.88
N ASN A 12 16.66 -1.42 17.52
CA ASN A 12 16.42 -0.15 18.18
C ASN A 12 16.44 1.01 17.18
N ALA A 13 15.27 1.40 16.69
CA ALA A 13 15.06 2.67 15.96
C ALA A 13 14.17 3.58 16.82
N PRO A 14 14.74 4.49 17.63
CA PRO A 14 13.98 5.31 18.57
C PRO A 14 13.06 6.30 17.84
N TRP A 15 11.90 6.55 18.44
CA TRP A 15 10.99 7.60 18.00
C TRP A 15 11.54 8.98 18.38
N LYS A 16 11.64 9.85 17.38
CA LYS A 16 11.95 11.27 17.46
C LYS A 16 10.66 12.07 17.27
N CYS A 17 10.67 13.33 17.66
CA CYS A 17 9.55 14.25 17.45
C CYS A 17 10.09 15.58 16.91
N PHE A 18 9.39 16.16 15.95
CA PHE A 18 9.55 17.56 15.58
C PHE A 18 8.16 18.21 15.47
N SER A 19 8.14 19.53 15.48
CA SER A 19 6.91 20.31 15.48
C SER A 19 6.85 21.21 14.25
N VAL A 20 5.68 21.30 13.63
CA VAL A 20 5.40 22.20 12.51
C VAL A 20 4.26 23.13 12.91
N LYS A 21 4.34 24.38 12.48
CA LYS A 21 3.30 25.39 12.69
C LYS A 21 3.10 26.20 11.42
N TYR A 22 1.94 26.83 11.29
CA TYR A 22 1.72 27.80 10.23
C TYR A 22 2.63 29.01 10.41
N THR A 23 3.18 29.51 9.30
CA THR A 23 4.12 30.66 9.28
C THR A 23 3.68 31.77 8.32
N GLY A 24 2.50 31.65 7.72
CA GLY A 24 1.95 32.70 6.86
C GLY A 24 1.35 33.85 7.66
N GLU A 25 0.71 34.79 6.96
CA GLU A 25 0.07 35.94 7.57
C GLU A 25 -1.11 35.54 8.45
N ILE A 26 -1.12 36.05 9.69
CA ILE A 26 -2.20 35.81 10.65
C ILE A 26 -3.08 37.07 10.66
N PRO A 27 -4.39 36.96 10.34
CA PRO A 27 -5.30 38.10 10.39
C PRO A 27 -5.31 38.77 11.77
N GLN A 28 -5.29 40.11 11.79
CA GLN A 28 -5.30 40.89 13.04
C GLN A 28 -6.63 40.74 13.81
N HIS A 29 -7.73 40.43 13.12
CA HIS A 29 -9.05 40.23 13.70
C HIS A 29 -9.52 38.80 13.46
N ASN A 30 -9.99 38.13 14.51
CA ASN A 30 -10.51 36.76 14.50
C ASN A 30 -9.60 35.72 13.80
N PRO A 31 -8.32 35.58 14.21
CA PRO A 31 -7.45 34.58 13.62
C PRO A 31 -7.99 33.17 13.90
N SER A 32 -8.03 32.34 12.85
CA SER A 32 -8.43 30.94 12.97
C SER A 32 -7.47 30.18 13.89
N THR A 33 -8.01 29.36 14.79
CA THR A 33 -7.19 28.66 15.81
C THR A 33 -6.15 27.73 15.20
N TRP A 34 -6.38 27.19 14.01
CA TRP A 34 -5.41 26.35 13.32
C TRP A 34 -4.12 27.09 12.92
N MET A 35 -4.15 28.41 12.75
CA MET A 35 -2.97 29.22 12.39
C MET A 35 -1.97 29.39 13.53
N SER A 36 -2.40 29.16 14.78
CA SER A 36 -1.54 29.19 15.98
C SER A 36 -1.24 27.81 16.56
N GLN A 37 -1.88 26.76 16.03
CA GLN A 37 -1.66 25.39 16.48
C GLN A 37 -0.27 24.88 16.09
N VAL A 38 0.32 24.14 17.02
CA VAL A 38 1.56 23.39 16.80
C VAL A 38 1.19 21.93 16.55
N HIS A 39 1.68 21.39 15.45
CA HIS A 39 1.47 20.02 15.04
C HIS A 39 2.73 19.21 15.31
N GLU A 40 2.63 18.21 16.19
CA GLU A 40 3.72 17.29 16.48
C GLU A 40 3.70 16.12 15.49
N ILE A 41 4.88 15.81 14.93
CA ILE A 41 5.09 14.65 14.08
C ILE A 41 6.12 13.74 14.76
N TYR A 42 5.70 12.51 14.98
CA TYR A 42 6.55 11.48 15.58
C TYR A 42 7.09 10.58 14.47
N TYR A 43 8.39 10.37 14.42
CA TYR A 43 9.03 9.59 13.36
C TYR A 43 10.24 8.80 13.84
N ARG A 44 10.59 7.75 13.12
CA ARG A 44 11.84 7.02 13.22
C ARG A 44 12.71 7.44 12.06
N ASP A 45 14.01 7.55 12.31
CA ASP A 45 14.99 7.91 11.30
C ASP A 45 15.02 6.88 10.15
N PRO A 46 14.65 7.26 8.91
CA PRO A 46 14.54 6.31 7.81
C PRO A 46 15.83 5.58 7.47
N ASP A 47 17.00 6.25 7.56
CA ASP A 47 18.29 5.60 7.31
C ASP A 47 18.56 4.50 8.35
N THR A 48 18.34 4.79 9.64
CA THR A 48 18.43 3.79 10.71
C THR A 48 17.52 2.58 10.44
N VAL A 49 16.30 2.81 9.97
CA VAL A 49 15.35 1.73 9.66
C VAL A 49 15.81 0.90 8.46
N ILE A 50 16.28 1.53 7.37
CA ILE A 50 16.81 0.83 6.20
C ILE A 50 18.03 -0.03 6.57
N ARG A 51 18.96 0.50 7.35
CA ARG A 51 20.13 -0.25 7.85
C ARG A 51 19.71 -1.49 8.63
N GLN A 52 18.68 -1.38 9.49
CA GLN A 52 18.14 -2.52 10.23
C GLN A 52 17.43 -3.53 9.33
N MET A 53 16.73 -3.09 8.28
CA MET A 53 16.12 -3.99 7.31
C MET A 53 17.21 -4.77 6.55
N LEU A 54 18.27 -4.09 6.10
CA LEU A 54 19.36 -4.73 5.37
C LEU A 54 20.23 -5.63 6.26
N ASP A 55 20.41 -5.33 7.55
CA ASP A 55 21.14 -6.23 8.46
C ASP A 55 20.28 -7.43 8.95
N ASN A 56 19.01 -7.54 8.55
CA ASN A 56 18.11 -8.58 9.02
C ASN A 56 18.26 -9.88 8.20
N PRO A 57 18.82 -10.97 8.78
CA PRO A 57 19.06 -12.22 8.06
C PRO A 57 17.77 -12.96 7.64
N LYS A 58 16.60 -12.60 8.20
CA LYS A 58 15.31 -13.18 7.77
C LYS A 58 14.94 -12.90 6.31
N PHE A 59 15.61 -11.93 5.70
CA PHE A 59 15.42 -11.57 4.30
C PHE A 59 16.43 -12.22 3.36
N ALA A 60 17.40 -13.00 3.86
CA ALA A 60 18.40 -13.66 3.01
C ALA A 60 17.74 -14.50 1.89
N ASP A 61 16.72 -15.28 2.24
CA ASP A 61 15.90 -16.07 1.31
C ASP A 61 14.81 -15.19 0.67
N GLY A 62 15.23 -14.30 -0.22
CA GLY A 62 14.37 -13.41 -1.02
C GLY A 62 14.82 -11.95 -0.98
N PHE A 63 16.13 -11.74 -1.05
CA PHE A 63 16.77 -10.45 -1.19
C PHE A 63 17.45 -10.36 -2.57
N ASP A 64 17.06 -9.37 -3.36
CA ASP A 64 17.61 -9.06 -4.67
C ASP A 64 18.57 -7.84 -4.58
N PRO A 65 19.89 -8.05 -4.53
CA PRO A 65 20.87 -6.96 -4.50
C PRO A 65 21.06 -6.27 -5.85
N ILE A 66 20.53 -6.82 -6.94
CA ILE A 66 20.82 -6.33 -8.29
C ILE A 66 19.51 -6.31 -9.09
N PRO A 67 19.17 -5.20 -9.78
CA PRO A 67 18.07 -5.21 -10.74
C PRO A 67 18.34 -6.25 -11.83
N ARG A 68 17.31 -7.02 -12.21
CA ARG A 68 17.47 -8.11 -13.18
C ARG A 68 16.30 -8.19 -14.14
N ASN A 69 16.58 -8.31 -15.42
CA ASN A 69 15.54 -8.68 -16.38
C ASN A 69 15.35 -10.20 -16.38
N ALA A 70 14.20 -10.66 -15.92
CA ALA A 70 13.84 -12.09 -15.98
C ALA A 70 13.19 -12.40 -17.33
N PHE A 71 13.48 -13.57 -17.90
CA PHE A 71 12.95 -14.01 -19.18
C PHE A 71 12.36 -15.42 -19.08
N ASP A 72 11.31 -15.69 -19.85
CA ASP A 72 10.77 -17.03 -20.03
C ASP A 72 11.65 -17.87 -20.98
N ALA A 73 11.29 -19.15 -21.15
CA ALA A 73 12.00 -20.06 -22.05
C ALA A 73 11.98 -19.63 -23.53
N LYS A 74 11.14 -18.66 -23.91
CA LYS A 74 11.02 -18.09 -25.26
C LYS A 74 11.76 -16.75 -25.39
N GLY A 75 12.47 -16.31 -24.35
CA GLY A 75 13.18 -15.03 -24.33
C GLY A 75 12.28 -13.80 -24.16
N LYS A 76 11.03 -13.95 -23.72
CA LYS A 76 10.15 -12.82 -23.40
C LYS A 76 10.30 -12.43 -21.94
N GLN A 77 10.34 -11.12 -21.66
CA GLN A 77 10.50 -10.62 -20.31
C GLN A 77 9.32 -11.01 -19.40
N VAL A 78 9.64 -11.29 -18.14
CA VAL A 78 8.71 -11.71 -17.09
C VAL A 78 8.83 -10.77 -15.89
N PHE A 79 7.70 -10.32 -15.38
CA PHE A 79 7.61 -9.36 -14.28
C PHE A 79 7.09 -10.05 -13.02
N SER A 80 7.84 -10.00 -11.92
CA SER A 80 7.49 -10.68 -10.66
C SER A 80 7.74 -9.78 -9.46
N ASP A 81 9.00 -9.60 -9.07
CA ASP A 81 9.40 -8.75 -7.94
C ASP A 81 9.80 -7.34 -8.39
N PHE A 82 9.94 -6.41 -7.44
CA PHE A 82 10.26 -5.01 -7.76
C PHE A 82 11.54 -4.86 -8.56
N MET A 83 12.59 -5.60 -8.19
CA MET A 83 13.89 -5.57 -8.87
C MET A 83 13.87 -6.22 -10.27
N THR A 84 12.75 -6.85 -10.66
CA THR A 84 12.53 -7.32 -12.04
C THR A 84 11.91 -6.28 -12.97
N GLY A 85 11.44 -5.17 -12.41
CA GLY A 85 10.84 -4.07 -13.16
C GLY A 85 11.88 -3.21 -13.87
N ASN A 86 11.48 -2.64 -15.01
CA ASN A 86 12.32 -1.79 -15.85
C ASN A 86 12.77 -0.53 -15.10
N TRP A 87 11.99 -0.02 -14.14
CA TRP A 87 12.34 1.19 -13.41
C TRP A 87 13.62 0.98 -12.59
N ALA A 88 13.73 -0.12 -11.86
CA ALA A 88 14.90 -0.40 -11.02
C ALA A 88 16.17 -0.50 -11.87
N TRP A 89 16.07 -1.14 -13.04
CA TRP A 89 17.14 -1.23 -14.02
C TRP A 89 17.55 0.16 -14.53
N ARG A 90 16.59 0.95 -15.04
CA ARG A 90 16.85 2.31 -15.56
C ARG A 90 17.47 3.23 -14.50
N GLN A 91 17.03 3.13 -13.25
CA GLN A 91 17.59 3.94 -12.17
C GLN A 91 19.02 3.54 -11.82
N ALA A 92 19.33 2.23 -11.82
CA ALA A 92 20.70 1.77 -11.62
C ALA A 92 21.63 2.27 -12.73
N ASP A 93 21.20 2.19 -14.00
CA ASP A 93 21.96 2.70 -15.15
C ASP A 93 22.19 4.21 -15.03
N LYS A 94 21.14 4.99 -14.74
CA LYS A 94 21.23 6.44 -14.57
C LYS A 94 22.18 6.83 -13.43
N LEU A 95 22.12 6.14 -12.29
CA LEU A 95 23.01 6.43 -11.16
C LEU A 95 24.46 6.04 -11.45
N ALA A 96 24.69 4.99 -12.26
CA ALA A 96 26.00 4.52 -12.67
C ALA A 96 26.71 5.43 -13.68
N GLU A 97 26.02 6.41 -14.29
CA GLU A 97 26.64 7.48 -15.08
C GLU A 97 27.64 8.29 -14.27
N ASN A 98 27.42 8.43 -12.95
CA ASN A 98 28.43 8.94 -12.04
C ASN A 98 29.46 7.84 -11.72
N PRO A 99 30.76 8.02 -12.06
CA PRO A 99 31.78 7.01 -11.83
C PRO A 99 31.91 6.56 -10.36
N ASN A 100 31.57 7.43 -9.40
CA ASN A 100 31.62 7.10 -7.97
C ASN A 100 30.54 6.09 -7.53
N ASN A 101 29.50 5.91 -8.34
CA ASN A 101 28.38 5.01 -8.06
C ASN A 101 28.53 3.66 -8.76
N LYS A 102 29.59 3.48 -9.56
CA LYS A 102 29.76 2.28 -10.39
C LYS A 102 29.90 1.04 -9.51
N GLY A 103 29.01 0.08 -9.71
CA GLY A 103 28.96 -1.16 -8.93
C GLY A 103 28.26 -1.04 -7.57
N ALA A 104 27.70 0.13 -7.23
CA ALA A 104 26.89 0.29 -6.03
C ALA A 104 25.55 -0.46 -6.18
N MET A 105 25.16 -1.13 -5.10
CA MET A 105 23.84 -1.75 -4.95
C MET A 105 22.76 -0.66 -4.88
N LEU A 106 21.75 -0.75 -5.74
CA LEU A 106 20.58 0.13 -5.66
C LEU A 106 19.70 -0.28 -4.47
N VAL A 107 19.30 0.69 -3.65
CA VAL A 107 18.31 0.51 -2.57
C VAL A 107 17.12 1.45 -2.82
N PRO A 108 16.06 0.97 -3.48
CA PRO A 108 14.84 1.72 -3.68
C PRO A 108 14.04 1.83 -2.38
N VAL A 109 13.71 3.05 -1.96
CA VAL A 109 12.92 3.30 -0.74
C VAL A 109 11.44 3.38 -1.10
N ILE A 110 10.69 2.34 -0.76
CA ILE A 110 9.24 2.28 -0.96
C ILE A 110 8.57 2.89 0.27
N ALA A 111 7.67 3.85 0.04
CA ALA A 111 6.91 4.48 1.11
C ALA A 111 5.42 4.20 0.92
N GLY A 112 4.65 4.32 2.00
CA GLY A 112 3.21 4.29 1.90
C GLY A 112 2.57 4.82 3.17
N SER A 113 1.47 5.54 3.00
CA SER A 113 0.66 6.00 4.11
C SER A 113 -0.81 5.72 3.80
N ASP A 114 -1.60 5.67 4.86
CA ASP A 114 -3.04 5.57 4.77
C ASP A 114 -3.60 6.00 6.14
N LYS A 115 -4.61 6.86 6.13
CA LYS A 115 -5.23 7.35 7.36
C LYS A 115 -6.19 6.28 7.88
N THR A 116 -6.07 5.94 9.16
CA THR A 116 -6.90 4.88 9.76
C THR A 116 -7.61 5.33 11.03
N THR A 117 -8.89 4.99 11.14
CA THR A 117 -9.72 5.23 12.33
C THR A 117 -9.66 4.02 13.27
N VAL A 118 -9.42 4.25 14.56
CA VAL A 118 -9.30 3.19 15.57
C VAL A 118 -10.50 3.03 16.49
N SER A 119 -11.42 4.01 16.55
CA SER A 119 -12.65 3.92 17.34
C SER A 119 -13.81 4.66 16.65
N VAL A 120 -14.92 3.96 16.43
CA VAL A 120 -16.19 4.53 15.95
C VAL A 120 -17.17 4.47 17.12
N GLY A 121 -17.60 5.63 17.66
CA GLY A 121 -18.57 5.71 18.77
C GLY A 121 -18.13 6.56 19.96
N THR A 122 -16.86 6.46 20.38
CA THR A 122 -16.30 7.28 21.48
C THR A 122 -15.12 8.11 20.98
N GLY A 123 -15.41 9.30 20.43
CA GLY A 123 -14.41 10.35 20.19
C GLY A 123 -13.64 10.36 18.87
N GLN A 124 -14.01 9.55 17.85
CA GLN A 124 -13.38 9.53 16.50
C GLN A 124 -11.84 9.73 16.54
N ASN A 125 -11.13 8.75 17.10
CA ASN A 125 -9.68 8.75 17.09
C ASN A 125 -9.16 8.21 15.74
N GLU A 126 -8.36 9.04 15.08
CA GLU A 126 -7.72 8.76 13.80
C GLU A 126 -6.21 8.90 13.95
N TYR A 127 -5.47 8.08 13.21
CA TYR A 127 -4.03 8.13 13.10
C TYR A 127 -3.62 8.09 11.64
N TYR A 128 -2.52 8.76 11.31
CA TYR A 128 -1.99 8.80 9.95
C TYR A 128 -0.57 8.19 9.93
N PRO A 129 -0.46 6.85 9.98
CA PRO A 129 0.83 6.19 9.93
C PRO A 129 1.48 6.31 8.54
N LEU A 130 2.80 6.49 8.54
CA LEU A 130 3.69 6.36 7.39
C LEU A 130 4.51 5.09 7.55
N TYR A 131 4.66 4.33 6.47
CA TYR A 131 5.41 3.10 6.40
C TYR A 131 6.57 3.20 5.41
N LEU A 132 7.61 2.40 5.67
CA LEU A 132 8.79 2.25 4.83
C LEU A 132 9.06 0.78 4.55
N SER A 133 9.44 0.49 3.31
CA SER A 133 10.01 -0.77 2.82
C SER A 133 11.19 -0.45 1.90
N ILE A 134 11.95 -1.47 1.52
CA ILE A 134 12.95 -1.38 0.45
C ILE A 134 12.56 -2.27 -0.72
N GLY A 135 12.95 -1.87 -1.94
CA GLY A 135 12.64 -2.59 -3.18
C GLY A 135 13.43 -3.89 -3.36
N ASN A 136 14.50 -4.09 -2.59
CA ASN A 136 15.34 -5.29 -2.65
C ASN A 136 14.70 -6.55 -2.04
N ILE A 137 13.53 -6.43 -1.41
CA ILE A 137 12.84 -7.57 -0.78
C ILE A 137 11.81 -8.12 -1.77
N GLU A 138 11.90 -9.41 -2.08
CA GLU A 138 10.94 -10.10 -2.96
C GLU A 138 9.50 -10.02 -2.39
N ASN A 139 8.52 -10.00 -3.28
CA ASN A 139 7.10 -9.85 -2.96
C ASN A 139 6.62 -10.92 -1.97
N ARG A 140 7.12 -12.16 -2.08
CA ARG A 140 6.77 -13.26 -1.17
C ARG A 140 7.24 -12.99 0.26
N VAL A 141 8.43 -12.41 0.43
CA VAL A 141 9.03 -12.11 1.73
C VAL A 141 8.35 -10.90 2.36
N GLN A 142 8.02 -9.91 1.54
CA GLN A 142 7.26 -8.73 1.98
C GLN A 142 5.88 -9.10 2.53
N ARG A 143 5.24 -10.12 1.95
CA ARG A 143 3.91 -10.63 2.36
C ARG A 143 3.95 -11.57 3.57
N ALA A 144 5.06 -12.27 3.82
CA ALA A 144 5.17 -13.31 4.86
C ALA A 144 5.22 -12.77 6.31
N HIS A 145 4.69 -11.58 6.60
CA HIS A 145 4.72 -10.94 7.93
C HIS A 145 6.13 -10.84 8.56
N ARG A 146 7.22 -10.88 7.77
CA ARG A 146 8.62 -10.83 8.25
C ARG A 146 9.16 -9.42 8.53
N ASP A 147 8.28 -8.46 8.83
CA ASP A 147 8.62 -7.03 9.00
C ASP A 147 9.23 -6.35 7.75
N GLY A 148 8.90 -6.84 6.55
CA GLY A 148 9.26 -6.18 5.28
C GLY A 148 8.59 -4.82 5.06
N LEU A 149 7.70 -4.39 5.96
CA LEU A 149 7.10 -3.05 6.00
C LEU A 149 7.10 -2.55 7.45
N VAL A 150 7.66 -1.36 7.68
CA VAL A 150 7.96 -0.82 9.01
C VAL A 150 7.27 0.55 9.20
N PRO A 151 6.50 0.79 10.29
CA PRO A 151 5.87 2.09 10.52
C PRO A 151 6.92 3.13 10.94
N ILE A 152 7.25 4.09 10.08
CA ILE A 152 8.30 5.08 10.35
C ILE A 152 7.77 6.43 10.85
N ALA A 153 6.50 6.76 10.69
CA ALA A 153 5.96 7.99 11.26
C ALA A 153 4.49 7.89 11.65
N PHE A 154 4.04 8.81 12.49
CA PHE A 154 2.65 9.18 12.69
C PHE A 154 2.53 10.67 12.35
N LEU A 155 1.96 10.94 11.18
CA LEU A 155 1.78 12.29 10.65
C LEU A 155 0.69 13.03 11.42
N ALA A 156 0.82 14.35 11.46
CA ALA A 156 -0.18 15.20 12.06
C ALA A 156 -1.48 15.18 11.22
N ILE A 157 -2.62 15.12 11.92
CA ILE A 157 -3.94 15.32 11.33
C ILE A 157 -4.47 16.65 11.89
N PRO A 158 -4.25 17.77 11.18
CA PRO A 158 -4.80 19.06 11.61
C PRO A 158 -6.32 18.97 11.69
N LYS A 159 -6.88 19.47 12.79
CA LYS A 159 -8.33 19.54 13.03
C LYS A 159 -8.73 21.00 13.20
N THR A 160 -9.81 21.40 12.56
CA THR A 160 -10.39 22.73 12.67
C THR A 160 -11.90 22.63 12.88
N GLY A 161 -12.56 23.74 13.20
CA GLY A 161 -14.02 23.81 13.20
C GLY A 161 -14.56 23.75 11.76
N GLN A 162 -15.71 23.10 11.55
CA GLN A 162 -16.31 22.87 10.22
C GLN A 162 -16.42 24.13 9.36
N GLN A 163 -16.58 25.31 9.97
CA GLN A 163 -16.63 26.60 9.27
C GLN A 163 -15.39 26.92 8.42
N TYR A 164 -14.27 26.22 8.65
CA TYR A 164 -13.00 26.41 7.93
C TYR A 164 -12.64 25.24 7.02
N ASP A 165 -13.49 24.22 6.86
CA ASP A 165 -13.16 23.06 6.03
C ASP A 165 -12.98 23.44 4.55
N ASP A 166 -13.73 24.45 4.09
CA ASP A 166 -13.65 25.01 2.74
C ASP A 166 -12.70 26.22 2.62
N ASP A 167 -12.03 26.63 3.70
CA ASP A 167 -11.03 27.70 3.68
C ASP A 167 -9.83 27.29 2.82
N VAL A 168 -9.57 28.06 1.77
CA VAL A 168 -8.47 27.80 0.81
C VAL A 168 -7.12 27.80 1.52
N ALA A 169 -6.86 28.75 2.42
CA ALA A 169 -5.60 28.82 3.15
C ALA A 169 -5.41 27.61 4.07
N TYR A 170 -6.48 27.14 4.71
CA TYR A 170 -6.43 25.93 5.53
C TYR A 170 -6.17 24.68 4.68
N ARG A 171 -6.85 24.53 3.54
CA ARG A 171 -6.64 23.42 2.60
C ARG A 171 -5.19 23.37 2.09
N THR A 172 -4.64 24.51 1.67
CA THR A 172 -3.24 24.64 1.25
C THR A 172 -2.29 24.29 2.40
N PHE A 173 -2.53 24.83 3.61
CA PHE A 173 -1.72 24.51 4.79
C PHE A 173 -1.69 23.02 5.08
N ARG A 174 -2.82 22.30 4.98
CA ARG A 174 -2.86 20.84 5.20
C ARG A 174 -1.96 20.08 4.24
N TRP A 175 -1.94 20.48 2.98
CA TRP A 175 -1.12 19.84 1.95
C TRP A 175 0.37 20.17 2.16
N GLN A 176 0.68 21.43 2.46
CA GLN A 176 2.05 21.86 2.79
C GLN A 176 2.58 21.16 4.04
N LEU A 177 1.77 21.06 5.11
CA LEU A 177 2.11 20.33 6.33
C LEU A 177 2.47 18.88 6.02
N TYR A 178 1.69 18.22 5.15
CA TYR A 178 1.95 16.86 4.71
C TYR A 178 3.30 16.74 3.98
N HIS A 179 3.52 17.55 2.94
CA HIS A 179 4.77 17.48 2.15
C HIS A 179 6.01 17.87 2.96
N GLN A 180 5.95 18.94 3.74
CA GLN A 180 7.06 19.37 4.59
C GLN A 180 7.39 18.32 5.67
N SER A 181 6.37 17.63 6.20
CA SER A 181 6.59 16.51 7.13
C SER A 181 7.34 15.37 6.45
N LEU A 182 6.92 14.96 5.24
CA LEU A 182 7.62 13.90 4.51
C LEU A 182 9.05 14.29 4.14
N ALA A 183 9.27 15.51 3.64
CA ALA A 183 10.60 16.02 3.31
C ALA A 183 11.53 16.00 4.53
N GLN A 184 11.03 16.44 5.70
CA GLN A 184 11.80 16.44 6.94
C GLN A 184 12.08 15.03 7.46
N ILE A 185 11.11 14.10 7.37
CA ILE A 185 11.28 12.70 7.78
C ILE A 185 12.35 12.02 6.94
N PHE A 186 12.26 12.13 5.61
CA PHE A 186 13.17 11.46 4.67
C PHE A 186 14.52 12.17 4.49
N LYS A 187 14.72 13.35 5.10
CA LYS A 187 15.95 14.15 4.99
C LYS A 187 17.23 13.37 5.25
N SER A 188 17.21 12.40 6.16
CA SER A 188 18.39 11.57 6.51
C SER A 188 18.89 10.72 5.34
N LEU A 189 18.08 10.48 4.31
CA LEU A 189 18.44 9.66 3.17
C LEU A 189 19.30 10.39 2.14
N LYS A 190 19.19 11.74 2.05
CA LYS A 190 19.82 12.54 0.98
C LYS A 190 21.32 12.28 0.81
N PRO A 191 22.15 12.22 1.87
CA PRO A 191 23.58 11.98 1.70
C PRO A 191 23.88 10.64 1.00
N HIS A 192 23.03 9.63 1.21
CA HIS A 192 23.18 8.29 0.65
C HIS A 192 22.55 8.12 -0.73
N MET A 193 21.88 9.17 -1.25
CA MET A 193 21.39 9.21 -2.63
C MET A 193 22.41 9.78 -3.61
N GLU A 194 23.37 10.55 -3.11
CA GLU A 194 24.44 11.15 -3.91
C GLU A 194 25.76 10.38 -3.78
N THR A 195 26.05 9.88 -2.57
CA THR A 195 27.29 9.16 -2.27
C THR A 195 26.97 7.77 -1.69
N PRO A 196 27.47 6.67 -2.29
CA PRO A 196 27.25 5.34 -1.76
C PRO A 196 27.78 5.17 -0.33
N THR A 197 27.10 4.34 0.47
CA THR A 197 27.48 3.98 1.84
C THR A 197 27.65 2.47 1.96
N ILE A 198 28.55 2.00 2.83
CA ILE A 198 28.77 0.57 3.02
C ILE A 198 27.72 0.03 3.99
N LEU A 199 26.98 -1.00 3.56
CA LEU A 199 25.93 -1.65 4.32
C LEU A 199 26.12 -3.15 4.35
N ARG A 200 25.89 -3.74 5.53
CA ARG A 200 25.72 -5.19 5.64
C ARG A 200 24.33 -5.57 5.16
N CYS A 201 24.26 -6.57 4.30
CA CYS A 201 23.03 -7.06 3.67
C CYS A 201 22.54 -8.35 4.33
N PRO A 202 21.30 -8.80 4.02
CA PRO A 202 20.71 -9.96 4.70
C PRO A 202 21.49 -11.26 4.52
N ASP A 203 22.20 -11.38 3.41
CA ASP A 203 23.09 -12.50 3.07
C ASP A 203 24.48 -12.42 3.73
N GLY A 204 24.67 -11.49 4.68
CA GLY A 204 25.91 -11.32 5.44
C GLY A 204 27.01 -10.54 4.71
N HIS A 205 26.84 -10.19 3.43
CA HIS A 205 27.86 -9.47 2.66
C HIS A 205 27.78 -7.96 2.89
N TYR A 206 28.93 -7.30 2.83
CA TYR A 206 29.01 -5.84 2.82
C TYR A 206 29.03 -5.33 1.39
N ARG A 207 28.14 -4.38 1.08
CA ARG A 207 28.03 -3.77 -0.25
C ARG A 207 28.08 -2.25 -0.14
N GLN A 208 28.71 -1.60 -1.11
CA GLN A 208 28.43 -0.19 -1.36
C GLN A 208 27.00 -0.07 -1.86
N ALA A 209 26.20 0.74 -1.21
CA ALA A 209 24.79 0.90 -1.49
C ALA A 209 24.45 2.37 -1.75
N ILE A 210 23.63 2.62 -2.75
CA ILE A 210 23.11 3.94 -3.07
C ILE A 210 21.59 3.93 -2.95
N TYR A 211 21.04 4.92 -2.27
CA TYR A 211 19.60 5.02 -2.03
C TYR A 211 18.93 5.77 -3.19
N CYS A 212 17.70 5.42 -3.49
CA CYS A 212 16.81 6.26 -4.30
C CYS A 212 15.39 6.21 -3.74
N MET A 213 14.58 7.23 -4.01
CA MET A 213 13.17 7.19 -3.68
C MET A 213 12.47 6.27 -4.70
N GLY A 214 11.78 5.26 -4.20
CA GLY A 214 11.00 4.30 -4.98
C GLY A 214 9.50 4.60 -4.94
N PRO A 215 8.66 3.63 -5.37
CA PRO A 215 7.24 3.84 -5.44
C PRO A 215 6.56 4.22 -4.11
N TYR A 216 5.49 5.00 -4.21
CA TYR A 216 4.64 5.41 -3.10
C TYR A 216 3.29 4.71 -3.19
N ILE A 217 2.95 3.96 -2.14
CA ILE A 217 1.69 3.24 -1.98
C ILE A 217 0.67 4.17 -1.32
N ALA A 218 -0.37 4.54 -2.05
CA ALA A 218 -1.42 5.45 -1.60
C ALA A 218 -2.74 5.16 -2.32
N ASP A 219 -3.87 5.50 -1.70
CA ASP A 219 -5.18 5.49 -2.36
C ASP A 219 -5.34 6.71 -3.30
N TYR A 220 -6.40 6.77 -4.10
CA TYR A 220 -6.53 7.84 -5.10
C TYR A 220 -6.51 9.27 -4.51
N PRO A 221 -7.32 9.60 -3.47
CA PRO A 221 -7.23 10.90 -2.81
C PRO A 221 -5.82 11.26 -2.34
N GLU A 222 -5.10 10.30 -1.76
CA GLU A 222 -3.74 10.51 -1.29
C GLU A 222 -2.71 10.57 -2.43
N GLN A 223 -2.90 9.83 -3.53
CA GLN A 223 -2.12 9.99 -4.76
C GLN A 223 -2.27 11.39 -5.36
N ALA A 224 -3.48 11.95 -5.34
CA ALA A 224 -3.74 13.32 -5.80
C ALA A 224 -3.05 14.35 -4.89
N LEU A 225 -3.12 14.16 -3.56
CA LEU A 225 -2.37 14.96 -2.58
C LEU A 225 -0.86 14.88 -2.84
N LEU A 226 -0.30 13.68 -2.93
CA LEU A 226 1.13 13.43 -3.16
C LEU A 226 1.62 14.13 -4.44
N ALA A 227 0.84 14.05 -5.51
CA ALA A 227 1.20 14.60 -6.81
C ALA A 227 0.91 16.10 -6.97
N GLY A 228 0.28 16.77 -5.98
CA GLY A 228 -0.14 18.16 -6.13
C GLY A 228 -1.25 18.34 -7.16
N ILE A 229 -2.13 17.34 -7.35
CA ILE A 229 -3.14 17.28 -8.42
C ILE A 229 -4.55 17.46 -7.86
N VAL A 230 -5.37 18.22 -8.59
CA VAL A 230 -6.77 18.49 -8.24
C VAL A 230 -7.58 17.19 -8.30
N GLN A 231 -8.43 16.96 -7.29
CA GLN A 231 -9.30 15.80 -7.25
C GLN A 231 -10.21 15.72 -8.49
N GLY A 232 -10.36 14.51 -9.04
CA GLY A 232 -11.03 14.26 -10.32
C GLY A 232 -10.08 14.17 -11.52
N TRP A 233 -8.82 14.61 -11.39
CA TRP A 233 -7.79 14.47 -12.43
C TRP A 233 -6.95 13.21 -12.24
N CYS A 234 -6.27 12.78 -13.29
CA CYS A 234 -5.28 11.70 -13.22
C CYS A 234 -3.95 12.22 -12.66
N PRO A 235 -3.38 11.59 -11.62
CA PRO A 235 -2.09 12.03 -11.06
C PRO A 235 -0.89 11.58 -11.89
N ARG A 236 -1.09 10.69 -12.90
CA ARG A 236 -0.01 10.17 -13.77
C ARG A 236 -0.02 10.72 -15.19
N CYS A 237 -1.16 11.17 -15.71
CA CYS A 237 -1.27 11.68 -17.09
C CYS A 237 -2.08 12.98 -17.16
N GLN A 238 -2.01 13.64 -18.30
CA GLN A 238 -2.64 14.92 -18.56
C GLN A 238 -4.10 14.82 -19.02
N ALA A 239 -4.73 13.66 -18.85
CA ALA A 239 -6.12 13.47 -19.24
C ALA A 239 -7.03 14.46 -18.49
N VAL A 240 -7.99 15.04 -19.22
CA VAL A 240 -8.89 16.06 -18.69
C VAL A 240 -9.92 15.40 -17.79
N ASN A 241 -10.20 15.98 -16.62
CA ASN A 241 -11.08 15.36 -15.61
C ASN A 241 -12.51 15.04 -16.09
N LYS A 242 -13.02 15.76 -17.10
CA LYS A 242 -14.34 15.53 -17.69
C LYS A 242 -14.34 14.50 -18.82
N ASP A 243 -13.16 14.10 -19.28
CA ASP A 243 -12.98 13.12 -20.35
C ASP A 243 -11.65 12.38 -20.16
N LEU A 244 -11.56 11.63 -19.05
CA LEU A 244 -10.32 10.97 -18.67
C LEU A 244 -9.90 9.89 -19.67
N ASP A 245 -10.84 9.29 -20.37
CA ASP A 245 -10.58 8.15 -21.24
C ASP A 245 -10.29 8.54 -22.70
N ASP A 246 -10.18 9.84 -22.99
CA ASP A 246 -9.67 10.33 -24.26
C ASP A 246 -8.24 9.84 -24.53
N GLY A 247 -7.99 9.44 -25.78
CA GLY A 247 -6.95 8.48 -26.15
C GLY A 247 -5.50 8.96 -26.02
N ASP A 248 -5.27 10.28 -26.01
CA ASP A 248 -3.95 10.86 -26.32
C ASP A 248 -3.30 11.63 -25.16
N SER A 249 -3.61 11.26 -23.92
CA SER A 249 -2.99 11.89 -22.74
C SER A 249 -1.54 11.44 -22.52
N THR A 250 -0.59 12.37 -22.53
CA THR A 250 0.81 12.08 -22.16
C THR A 250 1.02 12.05 -20.64
N ARG A 251 2.14 11.48 -20.19
CA ARG A 251 2.51 11.41 -18.76
C ARG A 251 2.71 12.81 -18.18
N ARG A 252 2.32 13.01 -16.93
CA ARG A 252 2.77 14.16 -16.13
C ARG A 252 4.24 13.95 -15.75
N THR A 253 4.98 15.04 -15.64
CA THR A 253 6.34 15.01 -15.08
C THR A 253 6.55 16.23 -14.20
N ARG A 254 7.55 16.16 -13.31
CA ARG A 254 8.00 17.32 -12.55
C ARG A 254 8.39 18.46 -13.49
N GLU A 255 9.17 18.17 -14.54
CA GLU A 255 9.67 19.19 -15.47
C GLU A 255 8.52 19.93 -16.18
N LEU A 256 7.51 19.19 -16.64
CA LEU A 256 6.33 19.80 -17.23
C LEU A 256 5.56 20.65 -16.23
N THR A 257 5.39 20.17 -15.00
CA THR A 257 4.69 20.89 -13.94
C THR A 257 5.41 22.21 -13.62
N ASP A 258 6.74 22.18 -13.52
CA ASP A 258 7.57 23.38 -13.29
C ASP A 258 7.44 24.38 -14.46
N ILE A 259 7.45 23.89 -15.71
CA ILE A 259 7.23 24.74 -16.91
C ILE A 259 5.85 25.40 -16.85
N LEU A 260 4.78 24.62 -16.61
CA LEU A 260 3.42 25.17 -16.54
C LEU A 260 3.29 26.18 -15.41
N ALA A 261 3.88 25.91 -14.24
CA ALA A 261 3.86 26.81 -13.10
C ALA A 261 4.62 28.12 -13.34
N SER A 262 5.61 28.11 -14.24
CA SER A 262 6.35 29.31 -14.62
C SER A 262 5.60 30.21 -15.63
N VAL A 263 4.64 29.64 -16.37
CA VAL A 263 3.93 30.32 -17.45
C VAL A 263 2.52 30.77 -17.03
N TYR A 264 1.84 29.98 -16.21
CA TYR A 264 0.43 30.16 -15.89
C TYR A 264 0.20 30.58 -14.43
N ASP A 265 -0.86 31.35 -14.20
CA ASP A 265 -1.32 31.66 -12.86
C ASP A 265 -1.97 30.44 -12.17
N LEU A 266 -2.17 30.55 -10.85
CA LEU A 266 -2.75 29.47 -10.03
C LEU A 266 -4.15 29.04 -10.51
N LYS A 267 -4.94 29.96 -11.08
CA LYS A 267 -6.29 29.65 -11.54
C LYS A 267 -6.24 28.80 -12.81
N VAL A 268 -5.40 29.16 -13.77
CA VAL A 268 -5.20 28.39 -15.00
C VAL A 268 -4.60 27.02 -14.70
N LEU A 269 -3.59 26.94 -13.83
CA LEU A 269 -3.03 25.66 -13.37
C LEU A 269 -4.10 24.73 -12.80
N HIS A 270 -4.94 25.26 -11.91
CA HIS A 270 -5.99 24.50 -11.25
C HIS A 270 -7.10 24.07 -12.23
N GLU A 271 -7.63 24.99 -13.02
CA GLU A 271 -8.81 24.74 -13.87
C GLU A 271 -8.49 24.01 -15.18
N LYS A 272 -7.32 24.27 -15.79
CA LYS A 272 -6.95 23.75 -17.12
C LYS A 272 -5.98 22.58 -17.07
N HIS A 273 -5.13 22.53 -16.06
CA HIS A 273 -4.11 21.48 -15.94
C HIS A 273 -4.32 20.57 -14.72
N GLY A 274 -5.27 20.90 -13.84
CA GLY A 274 -5.54 20.13 -12.63
C GLY A 274 -4.38 20.13 -11.65
N ILE A 275 -3.62 21.21 -11.55
CA ILE A 275 -2.43 21.33 -10.70
C ILE A 275 -2.71 22.33 -9.56
N HIS A 276 -2.34 21.96 -8.35
CA HIS A 276 -2.24 22.87 -7.21
C HIS A 276 -0.87 23.56 -7.23
N GLY A 277 -0.77 24.71 -7.91
CA GLY A 277 0.51 25.42 -8.12
C GLY A 277 1.15 26.00 -6.85
N ASP A 278 0.43 26.02 -5.74
CA ASP A 278 0.87 26.44 -4.40
C ASP A 278 1.44 25.30 -3.56
N ILE A 279 1.45 24.08 -4.11
CA ILE A 279 1.95 22.87 -3.47
C ILE A 279 3.17 22.34 -4.21
N ILE A 280 4.27 22.17 -3.47
CA ILE A 280 5.50 21.54 -3.97
C ILE A 280 5.56 20.12 -3.41
N PRO A 281 5.49 19.08 -4.27
CA PRO A 281 5.66 17.71 -3.83
C PRO A 281 6.99 17.49 -3.10
N PHE A 282 6.96 16.77 -1.98
CA PHE A 282 8.14 16.50 -1.15
C PHE A 282 9.28 15.83 -1.92
N THR A 283 8.97 15.10 -2.99
CA THR A 283 9.93 14.47 -3.89
C THR A 283 10.87 15.46 -4.55
N ASN A 284 10.46 16.73 -4.70
CA ASN A 284 11.26 17.75 -5.37
C ASN A 284 12.55 18.08 -4.61
N ASP A 285 12.57 17.77 -3.30
CA ASP A 285 13.71 17.92 -2.41
C ASP A 285 14.76 16.81 -2.55
N PHE A 286 14.47 15.75 -3.31
CA PHE A 286 15.32 14.58 -3.45
C PHE A 286 15.82 14.42 -4.90
N PRO A 287 17.09 14.03 -5.10
CA PRO A 287 17.67 13.89 -6.43
C PRO A 287 16.96 12.79 -7.22
N ASN A 288 16.81 12.99 -8.53
CA ASN A 288 16.26 12.01 -9.47
C ASN A 288 14.88 11.44 -9.07
N THR A 289 14.06 12.24 -8.37
CA THR A 289 12.77 11.81 -7.83
C THR A 289 11.63 12.62 -8.44
N ASP A 290 10.75 11.96 -9.20
CA ASP A 290 9.53 12.55 -9.77
C ASP A 290 8.30 11.81 -9.24
N ILE A 291 7.44 12.51 -8.49
CA ILE A 291 6.24 11.89 -7.91
C ILE A 291 5.33 11.28 -8.97
N HIS A 292 5.21 11.87 -10.16
CA HIS A 292 4.32 11.35 -11.21
C HIS A 292 4.80 10.02 -11.79
N GLU A 293 6.09 9.72 -11.67
CA GLU A 293 6.64 8.41 -11.97
C GLU A 293 6.27 7.43 -10.84
N LEU A 294 6.53 7.82 -9.59
CA LEU A 294 6.57 6.97 -8.39
C LEU A 294 5.22 6.52 -7.81
N LEU A 295 4.07 6.94 -8.35
CA LEU A 295 2.79 6.47 -7.82
C LEU A 295 2.56 4.98 -8.15
N ALA A 296 2.42 4.16 -7.11
CA ALA A 296 2.19 2.73 -7.23
C ALA A 296 0.73 2.38 -7.62
N PRO A 297 0.50 1.25 -8.33
CA PRO A 297 -0.86 0.76 -8.57
C PRO A 297 -1.51 0.26 -7.28
N ASP A 298 -2.82 0.48 -7.13
CA ASP A 298 -3.54 0.06 -5.93
C ASP A 298 -4.65 -0.96 -6.19
N LEU A 299 -4.42 -2.23 -5.91
CA LEU A 299 -5.45 -3.27 -6.10
C LEU A 299 -6.65 -3.11 -5.16
N LEU A 300 -6.44 -2.59 -3.94
CA LEU A 300 -7.46 -2.63 -2.90
C LEU A 300 -8.44 -1.46 -2.96
N HIS A 301 -7.98 -0.21 -2.82
CA HIS A 301 -8.87 0.96 -2.78
C HIS A 301 -9.29 1.40 -4.18
N GLN A 302 -8.45 1.19 -5.20
CA GLN A 302 -8.83 1.49 -6.58
C GLN A 302 -9.68 0.38 -7.21
N LEU A 303 -9.21 -0.88 -7.31
CA LEU A 303 -9.97 -1.92 -8.03
C LEU A 303 -11.09 -2.54 -7.18
N ILE A 304 -10.76 -3.10 -6.02
CA ILE A 304 -11.69 -3.94 -5.22
C ILE A 304 -12.75 -3.09 -4.50
N LYS A 305 -12.34 -2.05 -3.76
CA LYS A 305 -13.27 -1.16 -3.06
C LYS A 305 -13.84 -0.13 -4.03
N GLY A 306 -13.01 0.49 -4.86
CA GLY A 306 -13.44 1.55 -5.78
C GLY A 306 -14.25 1.05 -6.96
N THR A 307 -13.61 0.45 -7.95
CA THR A 307 -14.27 0.10 -9.21
C THR A 307 -15.30 -1.01 -9.01
N PHE A 308 -15.01 -2.08 -8.28
CA PHE A 308 -15.96 -3.16 -8.08
C PHE A 308 -17.12 -2.75 -7.16
N LYS A 309 -16.81 -2.48 -5.88
CA LYS A 309 -17.84 -2.21 -4.87
C LYS A 309 -18.51 -0.86 -5.10
N ASP A 310 -17.76 0.25 -5.05
CA ASP A 310 -18.35 1.59 -5.03
C ASP A 310 -18.97 1.97 -6.38
N HIS A 311 -18.42 1.47 -7.50
CA HIS A 311 -18.96 1.76 -8.83
C HIS A 311 -19.87 0.61 -9.31
N LEU A 312 -19.31 -0.52 -9.76
CA LEU A 312 -20.08 -1.53 -10.52
C LEU A 312 -21.24 -2.16 -9.74
N VAL A 313 -21.04 -2.54 -8.47
CA VAL A 313 -22.10 -3.13 -7.64
C VAL A 313 -23.18 -2.09 -7.33
N THR A 314 -22.79 -0.86 -7.02
CA THR A 314 -23.72 0.26 -6.82
C THR A 314 -24.56 0.53 -8.08
N TRP A 315 -23.91 0.56 -9.25
CA TRP A 315 -24.55 0.88 -10.54
C TRP A 315 -25.55 -0.19 -10.97
N VAL A 316 -25.30 -1.46 -10.65
CA VAL A 316 -26.29 -2.53 -10.84
C VAL A 316 -27.55 -2.27 -9.98
N GLY A 317 -27.38 -1.85 -8.72
CA GLY A 317 -28.51 -1.49 -7.87
C GLY A 317 -29.30 -0.29 -8.43
N GLU A 318 -28.61 0.77 -8.83
CA GLU A 318 -29.19 1.96 -9.44
C GLU A 318 -29.96 1.63 -10.73
N TYR A 319 -29.39 0.78 -11.59
CA TYR A 319 -30.04 0.28 -12.80
C TYR A 319 -31.39 -0.39 -12.51
N LEU A 320 -31.42 -1.29 -11.52
CA LEU A 320 -32.65 -2.01 -11.18
C LEU A 320 -33.74 -1.05 -10.71
N VAL A 321 -33.36 -0.02 -9.94
CA VAL A 321 -34.29 1.04 -9.50
C VAL A 321 -34.81 1.84 -10.70
N ILE A 322 -33.93 2.25 -11.61
CA ILE A 322 -34.31 3.01 -12.82
C ILE A 322 -35.28 2.18 -13.68
N LYS A 323 -35.00 0.89 -13.89
CA LYS A 323 -35.76 0.06 -14.81
C LYS A 323 -37.08 -0.47 -14.24
N HIS A 324 -37.10 -0.82 -12.96
CA HIS A 324 -38.24 -1.52 -12.35
C HIS A 324 -38.96 -0.71 -11.26
N GLY A 325 -38.42 0.43 -10.84
CA GLY A 325 -38.88 1.16 -9.66
C GLY A 325 -38.42 0.52 -8.35
N ALA A 326 -38.33 1.31 -7.28
CA ALA A 326 -37.71 0.87 -6.03
C ALA A 326 -38.32 -0.40 -5.40
N PRO A 327 -39.66 -0.60 -5.35
CA PRO A 327 -40.22 -1.80 -4.72
C PRO A 327 -39.90 -3.09 -5.49
N ALA A 328 -39.95 -3.07 -6.82
CA ALA A 328 -39.63 -4.24 -7.64
C ALA A 328 -38.11 -4.49 -7.71
N ALA A 329 -37.31 -3.41 -7.74
CA ALA A 329 -35.87 -3.50 -7.64
C ALA A 329 -35.43 -4.19 -6.33
N ASN A 330 -36.06 -3.86 -5.20
CA ASN A 330 -35.77 -4.52 -3.92
C ASN A 330 -36.03 -6.03 -3.96
N LYS A 331 -37.13 -6.48 -4.60
CA LYS A 331 -37.40 -7.91 -4.79
C LYS A 331 -36.34 -8.61 -5.65
N ILE A 332 -35.87 -7.95 -6.70
CA ILE A 332 -34.79 -8.47 -7.55
C ILE A 332 -33.47 -8.50 -6.77
N MET A 333 -33.19 -7.49 -5.94
CA MET A 333 -32.03 -7.47 -5.07
C MET A 333 -32.07 -8.60 -4.03
N ASP A 334 -33.25 -8.90 -3.48
CA ASP A 334 -33.44 -10.03 -2.57
C ASP A 334 -33.21 -11.38 -3.28
N ASP A 335 -33.61 -11.51 -4.55
CA ASP A 335 -33.28 -12.69 -5.36
C ASP A 335 -31.77 -12.81 -5.60
N ILE A 336 -31.08 -11.71 -5.91
CA ILE A 336 -29.62 -11.68 -6.04
C ILE A 336 -28.95 -12.12 -4.72
N ASP A 337 -29.40 -11.60 -3.59
CA ASP A 337 -28.90 -11.97 -2.26
C ASP A 337 -29.16 -13.45 -1.94
N ARG A 338 -30.34 -13.96 -2.29
CA ARG A 338 -30.69 -15.38 -2.17
C ARG A 338 -29.78 -16.28 -3.03
N ARG A 339 -29.46 -15.86 -4.26
CA ARG A 339 -28.53 -16.60 -5.14
C ARG A 339 -27.12 -16.61 -4.60
N ILE A 340 -26.66 -15.49 -4.03
CA ILE A 340 -25.36 -15.41 -3.34
C ILE A 340 -25.35 -16.38 -2.15
N ALA A 341 -26.41 -16.38 -1.33
CA ALA A 341 -26.52 -17.25 -0.16
C ALA A 341 -26.65 -18.75 -0.51
N ALA A 342 -27.17 -19.07 -1.69
CA ALA A 342 -27.27 -20.44 -2.19
C ALA A 342 -25.93 -21.01 -2.73
N THR A 343 -24.85 -20.23 -2.71
CA THR A 343 -23.55 -20.69 -3.17
C THR A 343 -23.06 -21.86 -2.29
N PRO A 344 -22.74 -23.03 -2.86
CA PRO A 344 -22.27 -24.17 -2.08
C PRO A 344 -21.02 -23.85 -1.26
N PRO A 345 -20.89 -24.38 -0.02
CA PRO A 345 -19.67 -24.27 0.75
C PRO A 345 -18.49 -24.87 -0.03
N PHE A 346 -17.39 -24.13 -0.14
CA PHE A 346 -16.15 -24.59 -0.79
C PHE A 346 -14.93 -24.03 -0.03
N PRO A 347 -13.85 -24.82 0.16
CA PRO A 347 -12.64 -24.33 0.81
C PRO A 347 -12.09 -23.04 0.17
N GLY A 348 -11.85 -22.00 0.99
CA GLY A 348 -11.38 -20.70 0.50
C GLY A 348 -12.46 -19.81 -0.16
N LEU A 349 -13.72 -20.26 -0.18
CA LEU A 349 -14.87 -19.44 -0.53
C LEU A 349 -15.66 -19.07 0.73
N ARG A 350 -15.92 -17.78 0.92
CA ARG A 350 -16.70 -17.32 2.05
C ARG A 350 -18.18 -17.53 1.76
N HIS A 351 -18.88 -18.15 2.73
CA HIS A 351 -20.33 -18.29 2.69
C HIS A 351 -21.00 -16.99 3.17
N PHE A 352 -22.05 -16.55 2.46
CA PHE A 352 -22.82 -15.35 2.75
C PHE A 352 -24.26 -15.71 3.13
N TYR A 353 -24.55 -15.92 4.42
CA TYR A 353 -25.87 -16.38 4.87
C TYR A 353 -27.03 -15.44 4.47
N GLU A 354 -26.79 -14.13 4.45
CA GLU A 354 -27.79 -13.09 4.12
C GLU A 354 -27.45 -12.35 2.81
N GLY A 355 -26.65 -12.96 1.93
CA GLY A 355 -26.19 -12.31 0.70
C GLY A 355 -25.27 -11.11 0.99
N ARG A 356 -25.47 -9.99 0.28
CA ARG A 356 -24.57 -8.82 0.32
C ARG A 356 -24.92 -7.79 1.41
N ARG A 357 -25.87 -8.08 2.32
CA ARG A 357 -26.34 -7.15 3.35
C ARG A 357 -25.36 -7.01 4.52
N PHE A 358 -24.18 -6.45 4.26
CA PHE A 358 -23.16 -6.25 5.29
C PHE A 358 -23.49 -5.06 6.20
N LYS A 359 -23.50 -5.25 7.53
CA LYS A 359 -23.52 -4.13 8.50
C LYS A 359 -22.27 -3.25 8.37
N GLN A 360 -21.12 -3.86 8.08
CA GLN A 360 -19.86 -3.17 7.78
C GLN A 360 -19.19 -3.88 6.62
N TRP A 361 -19.02 -3.18 5.49
CA TRP A 361 -18.49 -3.76 4.25
C TRP A 361 -16.97 -3.53 4.14
N THR A 362 -16.19 -4.59 4.40
CA THR A 362 -14.72 -4.63 4.38
C THR A 362 -14.13 -5.00 3.02
N GLY A 363 -12.82 -4.86 2.86
CA GLY A 363 -12.11 -5.30 1.65
C GLY A 363 -12.24 -6.80 1.38
N ASP A 364 -12.25 -7.62 2.43
CA ASP A 364 -12.39 -9.07 2.31
C ASP A 364 -13.82 -9.50 1.95
N ASP A 365 -14.83 -8.75 2.40
CA ASP A 365 -16.21 -8.94 1.94
C ASP A 365 -16.30 -8.69 0.43
N SER A 366 -15.69 -7.61 -0.08
CA SER A 366 -15.64 -7.34 -1.52
C SER A 366 -14.92 -8.45 -2.30
N LYS A 367 -13.73 -8.88 -1.86
CA LYS A 367 -12.97 -9.96 -2.53
C LYS A 367 -13.76 -11.26 -2.59
N ALA A 368 -14.49 -11.60 -1.54
CA ALA A 368 -15.32 -12.79 -1.51
C ALA A 368 -16.55 -12.64 -2.42
N LEU A 369 -17.20 -11.47 -2.41
CA LEU A 369 -18.34 -11.18 -3.27
C LEU A 369 -17.96 -11.27 -4.76
N MET A 370 -16.78 -10.78 -5.15
CA MET A 370 -16.26 -10.88 -6.53
C MET A 370 -16.27 -12.31 -7.08
N LYS A 371 -16.14 -13.33 -6.23
CA LYS A 371 -16.10 -14.74 -6.64
C LYS A 371 -17.49 -15.29 -7.03
N VAL A 372 -18.57 -14.71 -6.51
CA VAL A 372 -19.93 -15.25 -6.59
C VAL A 372 -20.94 -14.29 -7.25
N TYR A 373 -20.53 -13.04 -7.51
CA TYR A 373 -21.45 -11.99 -7.95
C TYR A 373 -22.00 -12.18 -9.36
N LEU A 374 -21.16 -12.63 -10.31
CA LEU A 374 -21.56 -12.82 -11.71
C LEU A 374 -22.78 -13.74 -11.90
N PRO A 375 -22.79 -14.98 -11.39
CA PRO A 375 -23.95 -15.85 -11.54
C PRO A 375 -25.19 -15.31 -10.80
N ALA A 376 -24.99 -14.53 -9.72
CA ALA A 376 -26.10 -13.97 -8.96
C ALA A 376 -26.88 -12.89 -9.74
N ILE A 377 -26.21 -12.08 -10.54
CA ILE A 377 -26.86 -11.01 -11.33
C ILE A 377 -27.35 -11.47 -12.71
N ALA A 378 -26.85 -12.62 -13.21
CA ALA A 378 -27.22 -13.14 -14.52
C ALA A 378 -28.75 -13.34 -14.66
N GLY A 379 -29.32 -12.89 -15.77
CA GLY A 379 -30.77 -12.93 -16.02
C GLY A 379 -31.59 -11.86 -15.29
N ASN A 380 -31.01 -11.15 -14.31
CA ASN A 380 -31.62 -10.00 -13.63
C ASN A 380 -31.21 -8.65 -14.23
N VAL A 381 -30.10 -8.61 -14.98
CA VAL A 381 -29.56 -7.42 -15.65
C VAL A 381 -29.22 -7.72 -17.12
N PRO A 382 -29.02 -6.71 -17.99
CA PRO A 382 -28.62 -6.91 -19.38
C PRO A 382 -27.29 -7.66 -19.47
N ASP A 383 -27.14 -8.49 -20.51
CA ASP A 383 -25.92 -9.28 -20.73
C ASP A 383 -24.67 -8.41 -20.80
N ASN A 384 -24.76 -7.22 -21.40
CA ASN A 384 -23.63 -6.27 -21.45
C ASN A 384 -23.16 -5.82 -20.05
N MET A 385 -24.05 -5.72 -19.04
CA MET A 385 -23.63 -5.43 -17.65
C MET A 385 -22.87 -6.60 -17.05
N VAL A 386 -23.35 -7.82 -17.28
CA VAL A 386 -22.67 -9.04 -16.85
C VAL A 386 -21.29 -9.14 -17.51
N GLN A 387 -21.20 -8.86 -18.82
CA GLN A 387 -19.95 -8.86 -19.59
C GLN A 387 -18.99 -7.76 -19.12
N ALA A 388 -19.47 -6.56 -18.79
CA ALA A 388 -18.64 -5.49 -18.23
C ALA A 388 -18.00 -5.94 -16.91
N ILE A 389 -18.81 -6.49 -15.99
CA ILE A 389 -18.31 -6.98 -14.70
C ILE A 389 -17.38 -8.18 -14.91
N ALA A 390 -17.68 -9.09 -15.84
CA ALA A 390 -16.83 -10.24 -16.13
C ALA A 390 -15.46 -9.83 -16.69
N ALA A 391 -15.43 -8.88 -17.63
CA ALA A 391 -14.19 -8.32 -18.18
C ALA A 391 -13.36 -7.63 -17.09
N PHE A 392 -14.01 -6.84 -16.23
CA PHE A 392 -13.37 -6.21 -15.07
C PHE A 392 -12.79 -7.23 -14.07
N LEU A 393 -13.54 -8.30 -13.75
CA LEU A 393 -13.06 -9.35 -12.86
C LEU A 393 -11.88 -10.10 -13.46
N ASN A 394 -11.92 -10.42 -14.76
CA ASN A 394 -10.78 -11.02 -15.47
C ASN A 394 -9.53 -10.13 -15.38
N PHE A 395 -9.68 -8.83 -15.64
CA PHE A 395 -8.59 -7.86 -15.45
C PHE A 395 -8.03 -7.93 -14.01
N CYS A 396 -8.91 -7.90 -13.00
CA CYS A 396 -8.50 -7.97 -11.60
C CYS A 396 -7.73 -9.25 -11.25
N TYR A 397 -8.14 -10.41 -11.78
CA TYR A 397 -7.43 -11.66 -11.53
C TYR A 397 -6.05 -11.67 -12.20
N LEU A 398 -5.96 -11.21 -13.45
CA LEU A 398 -4.70 -11.18 -14.20
C LEU A 398 -3.65 -10.26 -13.55
N VAL A 399 -4.02 -9.04 -13.17
CA VAL A 399 -3.09 -8.09 -12.52
C VAL A 399 -2.68 -8.51 -11.10
N ARG A 400 -3.34 -9.54 -10.54
CA ARG A 400 -3.02 -10.12 -9.23
C ARG A 400 -2.13 -11.35 -9.32
N HIS A 401 -1.71 -11.77 -10.51
CA HIS A 401 -0.74 -12.86 -10.63
C HIS A 401 0.58 -12.47 -9.96
N SER A 402 1.25 -13.44 -9.32
CA SER A 402 2.59 -13.23 -8.72
C SER A 402 3.67 -13.01 -9.77
N THR A 403 3.41 -13.49 -10.98
CA THR A 403 4.31 -13.44 -12.13
C THR A 403 3.47 -13.11 -13.36
N ILE A 404 3.87 -12.07 -14.09
CA ILE A 404 3.15 -11.54 -15.25
C ILE A 404 4.10 -11.60 -16.43
N ASP A 405 3.82 -12.49 -17.38
CA ASP A 405 4.56 -12.60 -18.62
C ASP A 405 3.89 -11.75 -19.73
N HIS A 406 4.49 -11.78 -20.92
CA HIS A 406 3.96 -11.05 -22.06
C HIS A 406 2.54 -11.49 -22.48
N ASN A 407 2.20 -12.78 -22.36
CA ASN A 407 0.85 -13.25 -22.71
C ASN A 407 -0.19 -12.73 -21.72
N ALA A 408 0.16 -12.71 -20.42
CA ALA A 408 -0.67 -12.11 -19.39
C ALA A 408 -0.87 -10.61 -19.63
N LEU A 409 0.16 -9.87 -20.05
CA LEU A 409 0.00 -8.46 -20.46
C LEU A 409 -0.99 -8.30 -21.62
N THR A 410 -0.91 -9.15 -22.65
CA THR A 410 -1.89 -9.14 -23.75
C THR A 410 -3.31 -9.43 -23.26
N HIS A 411 -3.49 -10.38 -22.34
CA HIS A 411 -4.79 -10.67 -21.76
C HIS A 411 -5.31 -9.54 -20.86
N ILE A 412 -4.43 -8.82 -20.15
CA ILE A 412 -4.79 -7.64 -19.35
C ILE A 412 -5.33 -6.56 -20.27
N GLU A 413 -4.65 -6.28 -21.39
CA GLU A 413 -5.09 -5.29 -22.38
C GLU A 413 -6.45 -5.67 -23.00
N ASP A 414 -6.63 -6.94 -23.38
CA ASP A 414 -7.91 -7.42 -23.91
C ASP A 414 -9.04 -7.31 -22.88
N ALA A 415 -8.78 -7.70 -21.62
CA ALA A 415 -9.76 -7.60 -20.55
C ALA A 415 -10.16 -6.13 -20.30
N LEU A 416 -9.20 -5.20 -20.34
CA LEU A 416 -9.45 -3.77 -20.19
C LEU A 416 -10.25 -3.21 -21.37
N THR A 417 -9.87 -3.56 -22.60
CA THR A 417 -10.59 -3.17 -23.83
C THR A 417 -12.04 -3.64 -23.78
N ARG A 418 -12.28 -4.89 -23.39
CA ARG A 418 -13.65 -5.43 -23.22
C ARG A 418 -14.40 -4.71 -22.11
N PHE A 419 -13.75 -4.42 -20.99
CA PHE A 419 -14.37 -3.67 -19.90
C PHE A 419 -14.85 -2.30 -20.37
N TYR A 420 -14.01 -1.54 -21.07
CA TYR A 420 -14.37 -0.23 -21.63
C TYR A 420 -15.48 -0.31 -22.66
N LYS A 421 -15.47 -1.33 -23.53
CA LYS A 421 -16.56 -1.57 -24.48
C LYS A 421 -17.90 -1.82 -23.79
N TYR A 422 -17.93 -2.71 -22.80
CA TYR A 422 -19.18 -3.17 -22.21
C TYR A 422 -19.72 -2.24 -21.12
N ARG A 423 -18.86 -1.49 -20.41
CA ARG A 423 -19.31 -0.55 -19.35
C ARG A 423 -20.17 0.59 -19.88
N GLU A 424 -20.14 0.89 -21.18
CA GLU A 424 -21.05 1.85 -21.83
C GLU A 424 -22.53 1.51 -21.63
N ILE A 425 -22.85 0.26 -21.26
CA ILE A 425 -24.20 -0.11 -20.84
C ILE A 425 -24.72 0.75 -19.68
N PHE A 426 -23.85 1.20 -18.77
CA PHE A 426 -24.25 2.05 -17.65
C PHE A 426 -24.58 3.49 -18.12
N THR A 427 -23.99 3.94 -19.23
CA THR A 427 -24.38 5.20 -19.88
C THR A 427 -25.69 5.04 -20.64
N THR A 428 -25.79 4.01 -21.49
CA THR A 428 -26.96 3.80 -22.36
C THR A 428 -28.25 3.47 -21.60
N THR A 429 -28.14 2.89 -20.40
CA THR A 429 -29.28 2.65 -19.50
C THR A 429 -29.63 3.83 -18.60
N GLY A 430 -28.89 4.94 -18.68
CA GLY A 430 -29.13 6.16 -17.90
C GLY A 430 -28.65 6.09 -16.44
N VAL A 431 -27.93 5.04 -16.04
CA VAL A 431 -27.34 4.93 -14.70
C VAL A 431 -26.28 6.01 -14.49
N ARG A 432 -25.53 6.33 -15.55
CA ARG A 432 -24.53 7.40 -15.58
C ARG A 432 -24.73 8.28 -16.80
N LEU A 433 -24.48 9.58 -16.65
CA LEU A 433 -24.49 10.52 -17.78
C LEU A 433 -23.17 10.46 -18.56
N MET A 434 -22.05 10.28 -17.85
CA MET A 434 -20.71 10.13 -18.40
C MET A 434 -19.87 9.26 -17.45
N ILE A 435 -18.86 8.59 -17.98
CA ILE A 435 -17.91 7.77 -17.20
C ILE A 435 -16.52 8.42 -17.31
N SER A 436 -16.26 9.39 -16.45
CA SER A 436 -14.93 9.99 -16.29
C SER A 436 -14.52 9.89 -14.81
N LEU A 437 -14.01 8.72 -14.43
CA LEU A 437 -13.74 8.37 -13.04
C LEU A 437 -12.27 7.99 -12.86
N PRO A 438 -11.48 8.72 -12.05
CA PRO A 438 -10.05 8.47 -11.88
C PRO A 438 -9.70 7.03 -11.53
N ARG A 439 -10.48 6.40 -10.63
CA ARG A 439 -10.21 5.00 -10.22
C ARG A 439 -10.37 4.00 -11.36
N GLN A 440 -11.31 4.22 -12.28
CA GLN A 440 -11.44 3.38 -13.49
C GLN A 440 -10.39 3.74 -14.53
N HIS A 441 -10.20 5.02 -14.80
CA HIS A 441 -9.20 5.52 -15.76
C HIS A 441 -7.79 5.00 -15.46
N LEU A 442 -7.36 5.04 -14.20
CA LEU A 442 -6.05 4.59 -13.75
C LEU A 442 -5.75 3.12 -14.10
N MET A 443 -6.76 2.30 -14.43
CA MET A 443 -6.56 0.92 -14.91
C MET A 443 -5.73 0.86 -16.18
N LYS A 444 -5.83 1.87 -17.07
CA LYS A 444 -5.04 1.94 -18.31
C LYS A 444 -3.53 2.05 -18.06
N HIS A 445 -3.13 2.46 -16.86
CA HIS A 445 -1.71 2.56 -16.49
C HIS A 445 -1.12 1.27 -15.93
N TYR A 446 -1.93 0.22 -15.69
CA TYR A 446 -1.44 -1.00 -15.03
C TYR A 446 -0.37 -1.73 -15.84
N ILE A 447 -0.52 -1.86 -17.16
CA ILE A 447 0.48 -2.55 -17.99
C ILE A 447 1.84 -1.87 -17.87
N HIS A 448 1.87 -0.55 -18.04
CA HIS A 448 3.09 0.24 -17.86
C HIS A 448 3.65 0.11 -16.43
N LEU A 449 2.80 0.19 -15.40
CA LEU A 449 3.23 0.05 -14.00
C LEU A 449 3.77 -1.35 -13.69
N ILE A 450 3.21 -2.40 -14.29
CA ILE A 450 3.71 -3.77 -14.16
C ILE A 450 5.11 -3.89 -14.79
N GLN A 451 5.29 -3.30 -15.97
CA GLN A 451 6.58 -3.30 -16.65
C GLN A 451 7.64 -2.52 -15.86
N GLU A 452 7.25 -1.40 -15.25
CA GLU A 452 8.16 -0.57 -14.47
C GLU A 452 8.49 -1.18 -13.09
N TYR A 453 7.51 -1.78 -12.40
CA TYR A 453 7.63 -2.13 -10.99
C TYR A 453 7.47 -3.62 -10.66
N GLY A 454 7.32 -4.49 -11.64
CA GLY A 454 7.03 -5.90 -11.39
C GLY A 454 5.55 -6.16 -11.08
N ALA A 455 5.23 -7.32 -10.51
CA ALA A 455 3.85 -7.65 -10.18
C ALA A 455 3.31 -6.70 -9.09
N PRO A 456 2.08 -6.14 -9.21
CA PRO A 456 1.52 -5.12 -8.30
C PRO A 456 1.37 -5.59 -6.85
N ASN A 457 1.48 -6.90 -6.65
CA ASN A 457 1.27 -7.60 -5.40
C ASN A 457 2.16 -7.13 -4.24
N GLY A 458 3.38 -6.67 -4.51
CA GLY A 458 4.31 -6.10 -3.51
C GLY A 458 4.16 -4.60 -3.26
N LEU A 459 3.34 -3.90 -4.05
CA LEU A 459 3.27 -2.44 -4.03
C LEU A 459 1.85 -1.90 -3.86
N CYS A 460 0.94 -2.70 -3.30
CA CYS A 460 -0.46 -2.31 -3.11
C CYS A 460 -0.78 -2.05 -1.64
N SER A 461 -1.74 -1.14 -1.40
CA SER A 461 -2.23 -0.76 -0.06
C SER A 461 -2.78 -1.93 0.79
N SER A 462 -3.01 -3.11 0.21
CA SER A 462 -3.29 -4.33 0.99
C SER A 462 -2.21 -4.64 2.04
N ILE A 463 -0.94 -4.28 1.76
CA ILE A 463 0.19 -4.50 2.67
C ILE A 463 0.14 -3.50 3.84
N THR A 464 -0.15 -2.23 3.55
CA THR A 464 -0.31 -1.19 4.59
C THR A 464 -1.56 -1.43 5.43
N GLU A 465 -2.69 -1.82 4.84
CA GLU A 465 -3.94 -2.15 5.55
C GLU A 465 -3.73 -3.30 6.54
N SER A 466 -3.03 -4.36 6.12
CA SER A 466 -2.65 -5.47 7.01
C SER A 466 -1.73 -5.01 8.13
N LYS A 467 -0.76 -4.13 7.83
CA LYS A 467 0.18 -3.61 8.83
C LYS A 467 -0.48 -2.67 9.83
N HIS A 468 -1.55 -1.94 9.48
CA HIS A 468 -2.31 -1.11 10.42
C HIS A 468 -2.81 -1.89 11.64
N ILE A 469 -3.17 -3.17 11.46
CA ILE A 469 -3.64 -4.01 12.57
C ILE A 469 -2.58 -4.06 13.68
N LYS A 470 -1.36 -4.47 13.33
CA LYS A 470 -0.25 -4.62 14.29
C LYS A 470 0.39 -3.30 14.71
N ALA A 471 0.43 -2.30 13.83
CA ALA A 471 1.14 -1.04 14.08
C ALA A 471 0.27 0.05 14.74
N VAL A 472 -1.07 -0.03 14.61
CA VAL A 472 -1.99 1.01 15.07
C VAL A 472 -3.11 0.42 15.92
N LYS A 473 -3.91 -0.52 15.39
CA LYS A 473 -5.15 -0.99 16.05
C LYS A 473 -4.86 -1.81 17.31
N GLU A 474 -3.93 -2.75 17.26
CA GLU A 474 -3.51 -3.55 18.42
C GLU A 474 -2.82 -2.69 19.50
N PRO A 475 -1.82 -1.83 19.18
CA PRO A 475 -1.24 -0.92 20.17
C PRO A 475 -2.27 0.03 20.80
N TRP A 476 -3.22 0.54 20.01
CA TRP A 476 -4.31 1.35 20.53
C TRP A 476 -5.17 0.56 21.53
N ARG A 477 -5.60 -0.66 21.20
CA ARG A 477 -6.39 -1.52 22.10
C ARG A 477 -5.65 -1.88 23.41
N ARG A 478 -4.31 -1.95 23.37
CA ARG A 478 -3.46 -2.20 24.55
C ARG A 478 -3.15 -0.95 25.37
N SER A 479 -3.47 0.23 24.84
CA SER A 479 -3.23 1.50 25.50
C SER A 479 -4.36 1.86 26.46
N SER A 480 -4.19 2.94 27.21
CA SER A 480 -5.27 3.57 27.99
C SER A 480 -6.41 4.17 27.15
N CYS A 481 -6.31 4.19 25.81
CA CYS A 481 -7.21 4.87 24.88
C CYS A 481 -7.35 6.40 25.12
N TYR A 482 -6.55 6.98 26.01
CA TYR A 482 -6.48 8.41 26.29
C TYR A 482 -5.08 8.93 25.93
N LYS A 483 -5.01 9.91 25.02
CA LYS A 483 -3.74 10.46 24.49
C LYS A 483 -2.73 9.34 24.16
N ALA A 484 -3.22 8.28 23.52
CA ALA A 484 -2.53 6.99 23.48
C ALA A 484 -1.29 6.94 22.58
N LEU A 485 -1.05 7.95 21.73
CA LEU A 485 -0.01 7.89 20.71
C LEU A 485 1.35 7.52 21.33
N GLY A 486 1.79 8.20 22.39
CA GLY A 486 3.06 7.88 23.06
C GLY A 486 3.14 6.44 23.58
N GLN A 487 2.03 5.85 24.03
CA GLN A 487 1.95 4.44 24.46
C GLN A 487 2.05 3.50 23.25
N MET A 488 1.41 3.85 22.13
CA MET A 488 1.50 3.10 20.87
C MET A 488 2.92 3.10 20.32
N LEU A 489 3.61 4.25 20.32
CA LEU A 489 5.00 4.37 19.86
C LEU A 489 5.94 3.46 20.66
N LYS A 490 5.84 3.49 21.99
CA LYS A 490 6.63 2.61 22.88
C LYS A 490 6.33 1.13 22.62
N THR A 491 5.06 0.78 22.43
CA THR A 491 4.63 -0.60 22.11
C THR A 491 5.25 -1.07 20.80
N ASN A 492 5.16 -0.25 19.74
CA ASN A 492 5.76 -0.54 18.44
C ASN A 492 7.28 -0.74 18.56
N GLN A 493 7.99 0.13 19.29
CA GLN A 493 9.44 0.01 19.48
C GLN A 493 9.82 -1.29 20.21
N ARG A 494 9.11 -1.64 21.29
CA ARG A 494 9.34 -2.88 22.04
C ARG A 494 9.09 -4.12 21.18
N LEU A 495 8.03 -4.13 20.38
CA LEU A 495 7.75 -5.23 19.46
C LEU A 495 8.84 -5.38 18.39
N SER A 496 9.33 -4.28 17.81
CA SER A 496 10.48 -4.31 16.88
C SER A 496 11.74 -4.88 17.53
N LYS A 497 12.06 -4.46 18.76
CA LYS A 497 13.22 -4.99 19.51
C LYS A 497 13.12 -6.49 19.77
N LEU A 498 11.94 -6.97 20.17
CA LEU A 498 11.69 -8.40 20.38
C LEU A 498 11.80 -9.20 19.07
N ALA A 499 11.24 -8.68 17.97
CA ALA A 499 11.29 -9.33 16.67
C ALA A 499 12.72 -9.47 16.13
N ALA A 500 13.53 -8.42 16.29
CA ALA A 500 14.95 -8.40 15.92
C ALA A 500 15.78 -9.34 16.81
N THR A 501 15.55 -9.33 18.12
CA THR A 501 16.23 -10.23 19.07
C THR A 501 15.94 -11.69 18.75
N ARG A 502 14.67 -12.02 18.49
CA ARG A 502 14.29 -13.37 18.09
C ARG A 502 14.95 -13.80 16.77
N ALA A 503 15.09 -12.88 15.81
CA ALA A 503 15.80 -13.15 14.56
C ALA A 503 17.27 -13.50 14.81
N HIS A 504 17.95 -12.66 15.59
CA HIS A 504 19.35 -12.82 15.94
C HIS A 504 19.62 -14.12 16.71
N PHE A 505 18.83 -14.43 17.74
CA PHE A 505 18.98 -15.66 18.50
C PHE A 505 18.73 -16.90 17.63
N LYS A 506 17.76 -16.86 16.69
CA LYS A 506 17.56 -17.96 15.73
C LYS A 506 18.80 -18.17 14.87
N THR A 507 19.41 -17.11 14.35
CA THR A 507 20.63 -17.22 13.53
C THR A 507 21.86 -17.69 14.30
N CYS A 508 21.93 -17.41 15.60
CA CYS A 508 22.98 -17.93 16.46
C CYS A 508 22.72 -19.37 16.94
N GLY A 509 21.64 -20.02 16.48
CA GLY A 509 21.25 -21.36 16.94
C GLY A 509 20.71 -21.40 18.38
N MET A 510 20.52 -20.25 19.03
CA MET A 510 20.09 -20.15 20.43
C MET A 510 18.59 -20.42 20.64
N LEU A 511 17.84 -20.63 19.56
CA LEU A 511 16.42 -21.00 19.57
C LEU A 511 16.17 -22.36 18.90
N CYS A 512 17.22 -23.17 18.74
CA CYS A 512 17.12 -24.54 18.25
C CYS A 512 17.02 -25.48 19.45
N GLY A 513 15.97 -26.31 19.48
CA GLY A 513 15.67 -27.18 20.63
C GLY A 513 14.66 -26.57 21.60
N THR A 514 14.19 -27.39 22.53
CA THR A 514 13.42 -26.99 23.72
C THR A 514 14.32 -27.10 24.95
N ALA A 515 13.96 -26.47 26.08
CA ALA A 515 14.64 -26.75 27.34
C ALA A 515 14.67 -28.27 27.62
N LEU A 516 13.58 -28.97 27.28
CA LEU A 516 13.49 -30.42 27.37
C LEU A 516 14.52 -31.15 26.48
N SER A 517 14.79 -30.70 25.26
CA SER A 517 15.80 -31.32 24.38
C SER A 517 17.22 -31.04 24.88
N ASP A 518 17.49 -29.86 25.44
CA ASP A 518 18.77 -29.53 26.06
C ASP A 518 19.01 -30.37 27.33
N GLU A 519 17.99 -30.55 28.18
CA GLU A 519 18.05 -31.45 29.33
C GLU A 519 18.22 -32.92 28.90
N LEU A 520 17.52 -33.37 27.86
CA LEU A 520 17.67 -34.73 27.29
C LEU A 520 19.07 -34.96 26.70
N HIS A 521 19.63 -33.97 26.00
CA HIS A 521 21.00 -34.01 25.47
C HIS A 521 22.04 -34.11 26.60
N GLN A 522 21.80 -33.49 27.75
CA GLN A 522 22.71 -33.57 28.91
C GLN A 522 22.58 -34.90 29.70
N LEU A 523 21.45 -35.59 29.59
CA LEU A 523 21.14 -36.80 30.36
C LEU A 523 21.37 -38.12 29.60
N LEU A 524 21.46 -38.10 28.27
CA LEU A 524 21.58 -39.31 27.46
C LEU A 524 23.04 -39.61 27.05
N PRO A 525 23.46 -40.90 27.02
CA PRO A 525 24.77 -41.31 26.51
C PRO A 525 24.95 -40.91 25.05
N SER A 526 26.20 -40.63 24.66
CA SER A 526 26.59 -40.12 23.33
C SER A 526 26.16 -40.99 22.15
N GLU A 527 25.84 -42.26 22.38
CA GLU A 527 25.45 -43.24 21.35
C GLU A 527 23.99 -43.10 20.89
N LEU A 528 23.14 -42.36 21.62
CA LEU A 528 21.72 -42.12 21.31
C LEU A 528 21.44 -40.73 20.71
N HIS A 529 22.47 -39.91 20.51
CA HIS A 529 22.33 -38.55 19.99
C HIS A 529 21.88 -38.51 18.51
N ASP A 530 22.32 -39.47 17.70
CA ASP A 530 22.05 -39.47 16.25
C ASP A 530 20.62 -39.89 15.89
N GLU A 531 19.95 -40.70 16.73
CA GLU A 531 18.55 -41.11 16.52
C GLU A 531 17.55 -39.97 16.79
N LEU A 532 17.79 -39.16 17.84
CA LEU A 532 16.94 -38.01 18.19
C LEU A 532 17.00 -36.87 17.16
N LEU A 533 18.18 -36.65 16.56
CA LEU A 533 18.36 -35.64 15.50
C LEU A 533 17.73 -36.06 14.16
N GLY A 534 17.53 -37.37 13.94
CA GLY A 534 16.83 -37.93 12.79
C GLY A 534 15.32 -37.70 12.85
N GLU A 535 14.70 -37.98 14.00
CA GLU A 535 13.24 -37.83 14.17
C GLU A 535 12.80 -36.35 14.20
N GLU A 536 13.61 -35.44 14.77
CA GLU A 536 13.28 -34.00 14.74
C GLU A 536 13.35 -33.37 13.33
N ARG A 537 14.06 -33.98 12.37
CA ARG A 537 14.08 -33.51 10.98
C ARG A 537 12.81 -33.90 10.23
N GLU A 538 12.26 -35.09 10.47
CA GLU A 538 11.03 -35.56 9.82
C GLU A 538 9.78 -34.83 10.31
N VAL A 539 9.72 -34.44 11.59
CA VAL A 539 8.58 -33.66 12.13
C VAL A 539 8.55 -32.22 11.58
N ARG A 540 9.71 -31.65 11.18
CA ARG A 540 9.83 -30.25 10.74
C ARG A 540 9.39 -30.00 9.30
N GLU A 541 9.35 -31.01 8.42
CA GLU A 541 8.85 -30.82 7.05
C GLU A 541 7.30 -30.76 6.98
N GLY A 542 6.60 -31.15 8.06
CA GLY A 542 5.13 -31.21 8.09
C GLY A 542 4.40 -30.03 8.76
N ASP A 543 5.10 -29.17 9.50
CA ASP A 543 4.45 -28.28 10.50
C ASP A 543 4.43 -26.79 10.15
N ASP A 544 4.94 -26.40 8.98
CA ASP A 544 4.96 -24.98 8.55
C ASP A 544 3.58 -24.45 8.07
N ASP A 545 2.52 -25.26 8.05
CA ASP A 545 1.21 -24.90 7.47
C ASP A 545 -0.01 -24.93 8.41
N VAL A 546 0.13 -25.17 9.72
CA VAL A 546 -1.04 -25.28 10.60
C VAL A 546 -0.97 -24.39 11.84
N VAL A 547 -1.41 -23.13 11.69
CA VAL A 547 -1.88 -22.34 12.82
C VAL A 547 -3.40 -22.54 12.94
N VAL A 548 -3.83 -23.53 13.72
CA VAL A 548 -5.24 -23.67 14.10
C VAL A 548 -5.60 -22.55 15.10
N ASP A 549 -6.52 -21.68 14.67
CA ASP A 549 -7.15 -20.65 15.48
C ASP A 549 -8.09 -21.29 16.51
N MET A 550 -7.56 -21.68 17.68
CA MET A 550 -8.37 -22.08 18.84
C MET A 550 -8.63 -20.87 19.75
N ALA A 551 -9.67 -20.10 19.44
CA ALA A 551 -10.17 -19.09 20.37
C ALA A 551 -11.68 -18.82 20.24
N LYS A 552 -12.54 -19.82 20.43
CA LYS A 552 -13.93 -19.62 20.89
C LYS A 552 -14.40 -20.81 21.74
N ARG A 553 -14.33 -20.67 23.07
CA ARG A 553 -15.26 -21.37 23.97
C ARG A 553 -16.41 -20.40 24.29
N PRO A 554 -17.68 -20.83 24.22
CA PRO A 554 -18.79 -20.02 24.67
C PRO A 554 -18.87 -20.05 26.21
N HIS A 555 -19.10 -18.90 26.82
CA HIS A 555 -19.65 -18.84 28.17
C HIS A 555 -21.14 -19.17 28.10
N GLU A 556 -21.57 -19.97 29.07
CA GLU A 556 -22.97 -20.33 29.39
C GLU A 556 -23.91 -19.11 29.50
#